data_AF-A0A952C1K3-F1
#
_entry.id   AF-A0A952C1K3-F1
#
_cell.length_a   1.000
_cell.length_b   1.000
_cell.length_c   1.000
_cell.angle_alpha   90.00
_cell.angle_beta   90.00
_cell.angle_gamma   90.00
#
_symmetry.space_group_name_H-M   'P 1'
#
loop_
_entity.id
_entity.type
_entity.pdbx_description
1 polymer ?
#
loop_
_entity_poly.entity_id
_entity_poly.type
_entity_poly.pdbx_seq_one_letter_code
_entity_poly.pdbx_strand_id
1 'polypeptide(L)'
;MKSILFAVIGLLLLLIEPGFGQSLDRAGLGVMLMVVALLLLLHLMFNREKNWARIDTLFIISYCVVNFQWPVLILIKKSYPAEWRFSSLADQQMMYATWLGVVFLAVWLAGYWLPIGKTVSVMSPLRNRKILKYTTVVIFLVFVFMSGKDYVSGKLYKESVEGVGIHGTVQGVAAYIYTIFQILVLVLVAWYVYGLKLRIISGRSSWVKCLLGSKESLTTLLLLCVMCVYFLIAGERGQVIQICCAIGLAVGAAIRPVKLKSFVVALVAGAVLMTFVRYWRAGVDQTSMMLQNSHEIGAFEYSDSLAKSLYSTYVGMLLANDSIGYYWGTLWISNILGVIPFAQKIFISISGLSIQDISGPAAITTYVYGNDPMSGLGTTLVADLYMNLGKYFSIPVMMAYGWICQLFHNYIKGENGLLRFVMAVAFGSLIIYMPRAGLFTQLQPVIWGSVIALIFMRIKLNQPG
;
A
#
# COMPACT_ATOMS: atom_id res chain seq x y z
N MET A 1 -29.00 -0.27 3.52
CA MET A 1 -29.32 -1.01 2.28
C MET A 1 -28.07 -1.43 1.51
N LYS A 2 -27.18 -0.52 1.08
CA LYS A 2 -25.96 -0.86 0.31
C LYS A 2 -25.04 -1.88 1.02
N SER A 3 -24.70 -1.63 2.27
CA SER A 3 -23.86 -2.53 3.09
C SER A 3 -24.47 -3.92 3.22
N ILE A 4 -25.79 -3.99 3.44
CA ILE A 4 -26.54 -5.25 3.57
C ILE A 4 -26.45 -6.06 2.28
N LEU A 5 -26.61 -5.44 1.10
CA LEU A 5 -26.50 -6.14 -0.18
C LEU A 5 -25.15 -6.83 -0.35
N PHE A 6 -24.04 -6.10 -0.09
CA PHE A 6 -22.70 -6.68 -0.18
C PHE A 6 -22.45 -7.78 0.87
N ALA A 7 -22.98 -7.61 2.08
CA ALA A 7 -22.90 -8.63 3.12
C ALA A 7 -23.66 -9.92 2.73
N VAL A 8 -24.85 -9.79 2.12
CA VAL A 8 -25.62 -10.93 1.60
C VAL A 8 -24.86 -11.65 0.49
N ILE A 9 -24.26 -10.91 -0.46
CA ILE A 9 -23.42 -11.53 -1.51
C ILE A 9 -22.23 -12.27 -0.87
N GLY A 10 -21.57 -11.66 0.12
CA GLY A 10 -20.49 -12.30 0.87
C GLY A 10 -20.93 -13.59 1.57
N LEU A 11 -22.11 -13.59 2.22
CA LEU A 11 -22.68 -14.78 2.87
C LEU A 11 -23.02 -15.87 1.85
N LEU A 12 -23.60 -15.53 0.70
CA LEU A 12 -23.89 -16.50 -0.36
C LEU A 12 -22.61 -17.12 -0.92
N LEU A 13 -21.54 -16.34 -1.08
CA LEU A 13 -20.25 -16.86 -1.51
C LEU A 13 -19.64 -17.85 -0.50
N LEU A 14 -19.91 -17.68 0.80
CA LEU A 14 -19.48 -18.65 1.82
C LEU A 14 -20.18 -20.01 1.71
N LEU A 15 -21.37 -20.06 1.11
CA LEU A 15 -22.08 -21.32 0.87
C LEU A 15 -21.52 -22.10 -0.32
N ILE A 16 -20.72 -21.45 -1.18
CA ILE A 16 -20.13 -22.02 -2.40
C ILE A 16 -18.61 -22.12 -2.23
N GLU A 17 -18.16 -22.57 -1.06
CA GLU A 17 -16.75 -22.75 -0.75
C GLU A 17 -16.14 -23.88 -1.62
N PRO A 18 -15.09 -23.61 -2.42
CA PRO A 18 -14.38 -24.67 -3.12
C PRO A 18 -13.55 -25.50 -2.12
N GLY A 19 -13.29 -26.76 -2.46
CA GLY A 19 -12.43 -27.61 -1.63
C GLY A 19 -11.01 -27.04 -1.55
N PHE A 20 -10.40 -27.07 -0.36
CA PHE A 20 -8.99 -26.71 -0.22
C PHE A 20 -8.11 -27.72 -0.97
N GLY A 21 -7.16 -27.25 -1.78
CA GLY A 21 -6.33 -28.10 -2.64
C GLY A 21 -7.03 -28.69 -3.86
N GLN A 22 -8.29 -28.29 -4.13
CA GLN A 22 -9.02 -28.75 -5.31
C GLN A 22 -8.31 -28.27 -6.59
N SER A 23 -8.22 -29.16 -7.58
CA SER A 23 -7.68 -28.83 -8.90
C SER A 23 -8.41 -27.66 -9.53
N LEU A 24 -7.69 -26.84 -10.28
CA LEU A 24 -8.22 -25.70 -11.01
C LEU A 24 -9.43 -26.03 -11.88
N ASP A 25 -10.62 -25.58 -11.46
CA ASP A 25 -11.81 -25.53 -12.30
C ASP A 25 -11.93 -24.16 -12.97
N ARG A 26 -11.65 -24.11 -14.27
CA ARG A 26 -11.70 -22.87 -15.04
C ARG A 26 -13.11 -22.27 -15.13
N ALA A 27 -14.15 -23.10 -15.11
CA ALA A 27 -15.53 -22.61 -15.17
C ALA A 27 -15.88 -21.90 -13.85
N GLY A 28 -15.62 -22.56 -12.71
CA GLY A 28 -15.76 -21.97 -11.38
C GLY A 28 -14.94 -20.68 -11.22
N LEU A 29 -13.68 -20.67 -11.70
CA LEU A 29 -12.85 -19.46 -11.68
C LEU A 29 -13.47 -18.30 -12.48
N GLY A 30 -14.01 -18.61 -13.67
CA GLY A 30 -14.73 -17.64 -14.50
C GLY A 30 -15.94 -17.05 -13.78
N VAL A 31 -16.73 -17.90 -13.08
CA VAL A 31 -17.87 -17.44 -12.27
C VAL A 31 -17.41 -16.50 -11.15
N MET A 32 -16.35 -16.85 -10.41
CA MET A 32 -15.81 -15.98 -9.36
C MET A 32 -15.38 -14.61 -9.89
N LEU A 33 -14.73 -14.56 -11.05
CA LEU A 33 -14.33 -13.29 -11.68
C LEU A 33 -15.52 -12.48 -12.20
N MET A 34 -16.58 -13.13 -12.68
CA MET A 34 -17.85 -12.45 -13.00
C MET A 34 -18.48 -11.83 -11.75
N VAL A 35 -18.43 -12.51 -10.60
CA VAL A 35 -18.89 -11.94 -9.32
C VAL A 35 -18.03 -10.73 -8.93
N VAL A 36 -16.71 -10.78 -9.10
CA VAL A 36 -15.86 -9.59 -8.90
C VAL A 36 -16.31 -8.44 -9.79
N ALA A 37 -16.51 -8.67 -11.09
CA ALA A 37 -16.98 -7.64 -12.01
C ALA A 37 -18.33 -7.05 -11.57
N LEU A 38 -19.27 -7.89 -11.14
CA LEU A 38 -20.57 -7.45 -10.60
C LEU A 38 -20.40 -6.59 -9.34
N LEU A 39 -19.56 -7.00 -8.38
CA LEU A 39 -19.28 -6.23 -7.17
C LEU A 39 -18.72 -4.84 -7.49
N LEU A 40 -17.79 -4.77 -8.46
CA LEU A 40 -17.20 -3.52 -8.93
C LEU A 40 -18.23 -2.62 -9.61
N LEU A 41 -19.07 -3.17 -10.50
CA LEU A 41 -20.15 -2.43 -11.15
C LEU A 41 -21.14 -1.87 -10.14
N LEU A 42 -21.58 -2.69 -9.17
CA LEU A 42 -22.47 -2.24 -8.09
C LEU A 42 -21.84 -1.12 -7.26
N HIS A 43 -20.56 -1.27 -6.89
CA HIS A 43 -19.84 -0.23 -6.16
C HIS A 43 -19.80 1.09 -6.96
N LEU A 44 -19.47 1.04 -8.25
CA LEU A 44 -19.44 2.22 -9.12
C LEU A 44 -20.84 2.86 -9.28
N MET A 45 -21.89 2.05 -9.45
CA MET A 45 -23.26 2.55 -9.57
C MET A 45 -23.73 3.25 -8.29
N PHE A 46 -23.36 2.73 -7.12
CA PHE A 46 -23.69 3.31 -5.83
C PHE A 46 -22.88 4.56 -5.50
N ASN A 47 -21.78 4.78 -6.20
CA ASN A 47 -20.81 5.80 -5.87
C ASN A 47 -20.77 6.90 -6.94
N ARG A 48 -21.59 7.94 -6.74
CA ARG A 48 -21.78 9.04 -7.70
C ARG A 48 -20.80 10.20 -7.54
N GLU A 49 -19.71 10.02 -6.81
CA GLU A 49 -18.76 11.10 -6.59
C GLU A 49 -17.96 11.40 -7.86
N LYS A 50 -17.71 12.69 -8.10
CA LYS A 50 -16.98 13.14 -9.29
C LYS A 50 -15.46 12.91 -9.20
N ASN A 51 -14.93 12.72 -7.99
CA ASN A 51 -13.50 12.52 -7.75
C ASN A 51 -13.16 11.02 -7.86
N TRP A 52 -12.18 10.67 -8.69
CA TRP A 52 -11.70 9.29 -8.86
C TRP A 52 -10.45 8.98 -8.02
N ALA A 53 -9.71 10.00 -7.58
CA ALA A 53 -8.58 9.82 -6.66
C ALA A 53 -9.10 9.67 -5.22
N ARG A 54 -9.48 8.45 -4.86
CA ARG A 54 -10.13 8.13 -3.58
C ARG A 54 -9.54 6.87 -2.96
N ILE A 55 -9.71 6.74 -1.65
CA ILE A 55 -9.17 5.60 -0.89
C ILE A 55 -9.76 4.28 -1.41
N ASP A 56 -11.08 4.21 -1.59
CA ASP A 56 -11.75 3.02 -2.12
C ASP A 56 -11.28 2.64 -3.52
N THR A 57 -11.20 3.63 -4.41
CA THR A 57 -10.85 3.40 -5.82
C THR A 57 -9.42 2.89 -5.93
N LEU A 58 -8.47 3.50 -5.20
CA LEU A 58 -7.08 3.06 -5.19
C LEU A 58 -6.90 1.70 -4.51
N PHE A 59 -7.61 1.44 -3.40
CA PHE A 59 -7.59 0.15 -2.72
C PHE A 59 -8.08 -0.96 -3.65
N ILE A 60 -9.27 -0.79 -4.24
CA ILE A 60 -9.91 -1.78 -5.12
C ILE A 60 -9.00 -2.10 -6.31
N ILE A 61 -8.44 -1.07 -6.98
CA ILE A 61 -7.54 -1.28 -8.12
C ILE A 61 -6.35 -2.14 -7.71
N SER A 62 -5.68 -1.78 -6.61
CA SER A 62 -4.54 -2.56 -6.12
C SER A 62 -4.95 -3.97 -5.69
N TYR A 63 -6.09 -4.10 -5.01
CA TYR A 63 -6.62 -5.37 -4.53
C TYR A 63 -6.92 -6.32 -5.69
N CYS A 64 -7.50 -5.80 -6.77
CA CYS A 64 -7.75 -6.58 -7.98
C CYS A 64 -6.46 -7.00 -8.68
N VAL A 65 -5.46 -6.13 -8.76
CA VAL A 65 -4.14 -6.47 -9.34
C VAL A 65 -3.48 -7.58 -8.53
N VAL A 66 -3.49 -7.49 -7.19
CA VAL A 66 -2.85 -8.48 -6.32
C VAL A 66 -3.56 -9.82 -6.33
N ASN A 67 -4.90 -9.85 -6.29
CA ASN A 67 -5.65 -11.09 -6.07
C ASN A 67 -6.24 -11.72 -7.34
N PHE A 68 -6.50 -10.93 -8.39
CA PHE A 68 -7.28 -11.40 -9.55
C PHE A 68 -6.54 -11.29 -10.88
N GLN A 69 -5.38 -10.63 -10.96
CA GLN A 69 -4.63 -10.53 -12.21
C GLN A 69 -4.24 -11.92 -12.75
N TRP A 70 -3.65 -12.78 -11.92
CA TRP A 70 -3.25 -14.13 -12.33
C TRP A 70 -4.44 -15.03 -12.68
N PRO A 71 -5.52 -15.09 -11.88
CA PRO A 71 -6.74 -15.77 -12.26
C PRO A 71 -7.25 -15.38 -13.65
N VAL A 72 -7.29 -14.08 -13.97
CA VAL A 72 -7.69 -13.59 -15.31
C VAL A 72 -6.72 -14.08 -16.38
N LEU A 73 -5.41 -13.99 -16.13
CA LEU A 73 -4.38 -14.41 -17.09
C LEU A 73 -4.45 -15.90 -17.42
N ILE A 74 -4.71 -16.73 -16.41
CA ILE A 74 -4.76 -18.18 -16.58
C ILE A 74 -5.98 -18.60 -17.40
N LEU A 75 -7.10 -17.89 -17.28
CA LEU A 75 -8.25 -18.10 -18.17
C LEU A 75 -7.95 -17.72 -19.62
N ILE A 76 -7.17 -16.65 -19.85
CA ILE A 76 -6.86 -16.16 -21.21
C ILE A 76 -5.76 -16.98 -21.88
N LYS A 77 -4.61 -17.14 -21.21
CA LYS A 77 -3.39 -17.72 -21.79
C LYS A 77 -3.17 -19.19 -21.48
N LYS A 78 -3.90 -19.76 -20.51
CA LYS A 78 -3.75 -21.16 -20.06
C LYS A 78 -2.32 -21.54 -19.65
N SER A 79 -1.49 -20.55 -19.31
CA SER A 79 -0.08 -20.74 -18.97
C SER A 79 0.24 -20.07 -17.63
N TYR A 80 1.09 -20.73 -16.85
CA TYR A 80 1.70 -20.16 -15.66
C TYR A 80 2.93 -19.33 -16.02
N PRO A 81 3.31 -18.32 -15.22
CA PRO A 81 4.63 -17.72 -15.35
C PRO A 81 5.70 -18.78 -15.15
N ALA A 82 6.71 -18.80 -16.03
CA ALA A 82 7.80 -19.79 -16.00
C ALA A 82 8.57 -19.81 -14.67
N GLU A 83 8.54 -18.71 -13.92
CA GLU A 83 9.20 -18.56 -12.62
C GLU A 83 8.44 -19.21 -11.45
N TRP A 84 7.16 -19.58 -11.63
CA TRP A 84 6.46 -20.38 -10.63
C TRP A 84 6.97 -21.81 -10.73
N ARG A 85 8.11 -22.06 -10.06
CA ARG A 85 8.69 -23.39 -9.82
C ARG A 85 7.69 -24.39 -9.17
N PHE A 86 6.52 -23.91 -8.80
CA PHE A 86 5.44 -24.61 -8.12
C PHE A 86 4.10 -24.46 -8.88
N SER A 87 4.08 -24.69 -10.19
CA SER A 87 2.85 -24.71 -11.00
C SER A 87 1.76 -25.59 -10.38
N SER A 88 2.15 -26.73 -9.81
CA SER A 88 1.27 -27.63 -9.05
C SER A 88 0.59 -26.97 -7.84
N LEU A 89 1.31 -26.11 -7.11
CA LEU A 89 0.80 -25.37 -5.96
C LEU A 89 -0.25 -24.35 -6.40
N ALA A 90 0.04 -23.66 -7.51
CA ALA A 90 -0.88 -22.70 -8.09
C ALA A 90 -2.16 -23.39 -8.58
N ASP A 91 -2.05 -24.55 -9.22
CA ASP A 91 -3.22 -25.34 -9.67
C ASP A 91 -4.12 -25.76 -8.51
N GLN A 92 -3.54 -26.11 -7.35
CA GLN A 92 -4.28 -26.61 -6.19
C GLN A 92 -4.88 -25.50 -5.32
N GLN A 93 -4.22 -24.33 -5.24
CA GLN A 93 -4.59 -23.28 -4.27
C GLN A 93 -5.29 -22.07 -4.90
N MET A 94 -5.21 -21.90 -6.21
CA MET A 94 -5.74 -20.71 -6.87
C MET A 94 -7.26 -20.58 -6.75
N MET A 95 -8.02 -21.68 -6.86
CA MET A 95 -9.47 -21.65 -6.72
C MET A 95 -9.87 -21.14 -5.34
N TYR A 96 -9.26 -21.71 -4.30
CA TYR A 96 -9.51 -21.35 -2.92
C TYR A 96 -9.11 -19.90 -2.61
N ALA A 97 -7.91 -19.51 -3.02
CA ALA A 97 -7.40 -18.16 -2.80
C ALA A 97 -8.21 -17.10 -3.56
N THR A 98 -8.63 -17.39 -4.79
CA THR A 98 -9.47 -16.49 -5.58
C THR A 98 -10.83 -16.33 -4.92
N TRP A 99 -11.47 -17.44 -4.53
CA TRP A 99 -12.73 -17.43 -3.80
C TRP A 99 -12.64 -16.58 -2.53
N LEU A 100 -11.62 -16.82 -1.70
CA LEU A 100 -11.44 -16.06 -0.46
C LEU A 100 -11.21 -14.57 -0.75
N GLY A 101 -10.47 -14.24 -1.81
CA GLY A 101 -10.31 -12.88 -2.30
C GLY A 101 -11.64 -12.23 -2.69
N VAL A 102 -12.55 -12.96 -3.36
CA VAL A 102 -13.89 -12.44 -3.71
C VAL A 102 -14.73 -12.21 -2.46
N VAL A 103 -14.74 -13.17 -1.52
CA VAL A 103 -15.44 -13.04 -0.24
C VAL A 103 -14.95 -11.81 0.52
N PHE A 104 -13.62 -11.65 0.65
CA PHE A 104 -13.03 -10.53 1.36
C PHE A 104 -13.32 -9.20 0.67
N LEU A 105 -13.31 -9.13 -0.66
CA LEU A 105 -13.73 -7.92 -1.38
C LEU A 105 -15.20 -7.58 -1.11
N ALA A 106 -16.10 -8.57 -1.16
CA ALA A 106 -17.53 -8.36 -0.91
C ALA A 106 -17.77 -7.82 0.51
N VAL A 107 -17.13 -8.45 1.51
CA VAL A 107 -17.27 -8.07 2.93
C VAL A 107 -16.59 -6.72 3.21
N TRP A 108 -15.45 -6.44 2.59
CA TRP A 108 -14.81 -5.14 2.66
C TRP A 108 -15.72 -4.03 2.10
N LEU A 109 -16.36 -4.26 0.95
CA LEU A 109 -17.34 -3.34 0.38
C LEU A 109 -18.53 -3.14 1.31
N ALA A 110 -19.00 -4.21 1.96
CA ALA A 110 -20.06 -4.12 2.96
C ALA A 110 -19.67 -3.18 4.12
N GLY A 111 -18.44 -3.33 4.62
CA GLY A 111 -17.84 -2.47 5.65
C GLY A 111 -17.65 -1.02 5.20
N TYR A 112 -17.15 -0.80 3.98
CA TYR A 112 -16.94 0.53 3.42
C TYR A 112 -18.24 1.33 3.30
N TRP A 113 -19.36 0.66 3.02
CA TRP A 113 -20.67 1.29 2.93
C TRP A 113 -21.42 1.41 4.28
N LEU A 114 -20.79 1.04 5.41
CA LEU A 114 -21.37 1.30 6.73
C LEU A 114 -21.45 2.82 7.00
N PRO A 115 -22.54 3.27 7.65
CA PRO A 115 -22.69 4.69 7.98
C PRO A 115 -21.59 5.12 8.96
N ILE A 116 -21.09 6.33 8.76
CA ILE A 116 -20.15 6.98 9.67
C ILE A 116 -20.87 8.16 10.30
N GLY A 117 -20.77 8.29 11.62
CA GLY A 117 -21.33 9.41 12.36
C GLY A 117 -20.79 10.74 11.83
N LYS A 118 -21.57 11.82 12.01
CA LYS A 118 -21.12 13.17 11.65
C LYS A 118 -19.86 13.50 12.44
N THR A 119 -18.81 13.90 11.73
CA THR A 119 -17.57 14.34 12.36
C THR A 119 -17.72 15.81 12.76
N VAL A 120 -17.37 16.14 14.01
CA VAL A 120 -17.34 17.53 14.48
C VAL A 120 -16.20 18.25 13.79
N SER A 121 -16.52 19.40 13.18
CA SER A 121 -15.53 20.30 12.56
C SER A 121 -14.70 20.96 13.66
N VAL A 122 -13.38 20.79 13.58
CA VAL A 122 -12.45 21.47 14.48
C VAL A 122 -11.36 22.07 13.62
N MET A 123 -11.42 23.38 13.39
CA MET A 123 -10.36 24.09 12.69
C MET A 123 -9.17 24.30 13.63
N SER A 124 -8.06 23.62 13.34
CA SER A 124 -6.78 23.85 14.01
C SER A 124 -5.96 24.89 13.24
N PRO A 125 -5.35 25.88 13.93
CA PRO A 125 -4.48 26.86 13.27
C PRO A 125 -3.21 26.20 12.71
N LEU A 126 -2.77 26.66 11.55
CA LEU A 126 -1.50 26.22 10.96
C LEU A 126 -0.34 26.99 11.60
N ARG A 127 0.49 26.30 12.38
CA ARG A 127 1.70 26.86 13.00
C ARG A 127 2.99 26.17 12.52
N ASN A 128 4.12 26.90 12.50
CA ASN A 128 5.47 26.35 12.30
C ASN A 128 5.75 25.58 10.99
N ARG A 129 5.04 25.86 9.90
CA ARG A 129 5.30 25.24 8.59
C ARG A 129 6.77 25.33 8.16
N LYS A 130 7.44 26.45 8.46
CA LYS A 130 8.87 26.64 8.16
C LYS A 130 9.75 25.64 8.91
N ILE A 131 9.50 25.41 10.20
CA ILE A 131 10.29 24.45 11.00
C ILE A 131 10.11 23.05 10.42
N LEU A 132 8.88 22.60 10.18
CA LEU A 132 8.62 21.27 9.60
C LEU A 132 9.38 21.06 8.29
N LYS A 133 9.36 22.07 7.40
CA LYS A 133 10.11 22.04 6.14
C LYS A 133 11.62 21.90 6.38
N TYR A 134 12.21 22.72 7.26
CA TYR A 134 13.64 22.66 7.55
C TYR A 134 14.03 21.34 8.23
N THR A 135 13.24 20.85 9.18
CA THR A 135 13.45 19.53 9.80
C THR A 135 13.42 18.42 8.74
N THR A 136 12.47 18.47 7.80
CA THR A 136 12.41 17.50 6.70
C THR A 136 13.66 17.54 5.82
N VAL A 137 14.17 18.73 5.50
CA VAL A 137 15.43 18.90 4.73
C VAL A 137 16.63 18.38 5.51
N VAL A 138 16.76 18.72 6.79
CA VAL A 138 17.86 18.26 7.64
C VAL A 138 17.86 16.74 7.74
N ILE A 139 16.71 16.12 8.03
CA ILE A 139 16.58 14.67 8.11
C ILE A 139 16.84 14.01 6.76
N PHE A 140 16.43 14.63 5.65
CA PHE A 140 16.76 14.16 4.30
C PHE A 140 18.28 14.16 4.07
N LEU A 141 18.99 15.24 4.40
CA LEU A 141 20.45 15.30 4.25
C LEU A 141 21.17 14.28 5.13
N VAL A 142 20.71 14.09 6.37
CA VAL A 142 21.23 13.05 7.28
C VAL A 142 20.99 11.67 6.67
N PHE A 143 19.80 11.41 6.12
CA PHE A 143 19.50 10.15 5.43
C PHE A 143 20.43 9.92 4.25
N VAL A 144 20.61 10.91 3.37
CA VAL A 144 21.51 10.80 2.20
C VAL A 144 22.93 10.47 2.67
N PHE A 145 23.43 11.17 3.67
CA PHE A 145 24.77 10.93 4.24
C PHE A 145 24.91 9.51 4.82
N MET A 146 23.90 9.03 5.55
CA MET A 146 23.94 7.72 6.21
C MET A 146 23.61 6.54 5.28
N SER A 147 22.89 6.77 4.19
CA SER A 147 22.53 5.73 3.22
C SER A 147 23.72 5.20 2.40
N GLY A 148 24.83 5.96 2.37
CA GLY A 148 26.05 5.55 1.68
C GLY A 148 25.96 5.62 0.15
N LYS A 149 27.11 5.41 -0.52
CA LYS A 149 27.22 5.47 -1.99
C LYS A 149 26.47 4.32 -2.69
N ASP A 150 26.32 3.18 -2.03
CA ASP A 150 25.68 2.00 -2.62
C ASP A 150 24.16 2.17 -2.78
N TYR A 151 23.53 2.94 -1.88
CA TYR A 151 22.13 3.34 -2.04
C TYR A 151 21.94 4.33 -3.19
N VAL A 152 22.79 5.37 -3.26
CA VAL A 152 22.68 6.41 -4.30
C VAL A 152 22.98 5.85 -5.69
N SER A 153 23.95 4.95 -5.81
CA SER A 153 24.29 4.28 -7.07
C SER A 153 23.25 3.22 -7.50
N GLY A 154 22.28 2.92 -6.64
CA GLY A 154 21.28 1.90 -6.85
C GLY A 154 21.84 0.47 -6.80
N LYS A 155 23.10 0.28 -6.38
CA LYS A 155 23.75 -1.04 -6.28
C LYS A 155 22.95 -2.01 -5.41
N LEU A 156 22.41 -1.53 -4.28
CA LEU A 156 21.52 -2.29 -3.39
C LEU A 156 20.33 -2.95 -4.11
N TYR A 157 19.89 -2.37 -5.23
CA TYR A 157 18.78 -2.90 -6.03
C TYR A 157 19.22 -3.52 -7.36
N LYS A 158 20.45 -3.28 -7.82
CA LYS A 158 21.01 -3.88 -9.04
C LYS A 158 21.57 -5.28 -8.78
N GLU A 159 22.32 -5.46 -7.68
CA GLU A 159 22.94 -6.76 -7.33
C GLU A 159 21.88 -7.81 -6.93
N SER A 160 20.69 -7.38 -6.50
CA SER A 160 19.55 -8.29 -6.26
C SER A 160 19.08 -9.10 -7.48
N VAL A 161 19.51 -8.73 -8.69
CA VAL A 161 19.20 -9.47 -9.92
C VAL A 161 20.25 -10.55 -10.22
N GLU A 162 21.43 -10.50 -9.59
CA GLU A 162 22.54 -11.43 -9.82
C GLU A 162 22.57 -12.63 -8.85
N GLY A 163 21.56 -12.79 -8.00
CA GLY A 163 21.45 -13.95 -7.10
C GLY A 163 22.44 -13.96 -5.93
N VAL A 164 23.24 -12.91 -5.76
CA VAL A 164 24.19 -12.74 -4.64
C VAL A 164 23.62 -11.71 -3.67
N GLY A 165 23.08 -12.19 -2.54
CA GLY A 165 22.78 -11.39 -1.33
C GLY A 165 21.77 -10.25 -1.48
N ILE A 166 20.49 -10.51 -1.20
CA ILE A 166 19.46 -9.46 -1.22
C ILE A 166 19.51 -8.66 0.09
N HIS A 167 20.30 -7.60 0.10
CA HIS A 167 20.13 -6.49 1.05
C HIS A 167 19.36 -5.35 0.37
N GLY A 168 18.19 -5.66 -0.21
CA GLY A 168 17.32 -4.69 -0.90
C GLY A 168 16.62 -3.67 0.01
N THR A 169 17.15 -3.44 1.21
CA THR A 169 16.63 -2.47 2.19
C THR A 169 17.77 -1.72 2.85
N VAL A 170 17.52 -0.46 3.18
CA VAL A 170 18.41 0.32 4.04
C VAL A 170 18.45 -0.37 5.39
N GLN A 171 19.64 -0.79 5.84
CA GLN A 171 19.83 -1.48 7.12
C GLN A 171 20.35 -0.55 8.22
N GLY A 172 20.26 -1.01 9.46
CA GLY A 172 20.81 -0.32 10.63
C GLY A 172 20.14 1.02 10.92
N VAL A 173 20.92 1.99 11.41
CA VAL A 173 20.42 3.31 11.84
C VAL A 173 19.79 4.09 10.69
N ALA A 174 20.30 3.93 9.47
CA ALA A 174 19.77 4.60 8.29
C ALA A 174 18.32 4.19 7.98
N ALA A 175 17.91 2.97 8.34
CA ALA A 175 16.52 2.50 8.17
C ALA A 175 15.54 3.30 9.03
N TYR A 176 15.90 3.57 10.29
CA TYR A 176 15.07 4.36 11.20
C TYR A 176 14.95 5.81 10.75
N ILE A 177 16.06 6.40 10.30
CA ILE A 177 16.08 7.77 9.78
C ILE A 177 15.24 7.88 8.52
N TYR A 178 15.33 6.88 7.63
CA TYR A 178 14.50 6.78 6.44
C TYR A 178 13.01 6.71 6.78
N THR A 179 12.61 5.91 7.77
CA THR A 179 11.21 5.85 8.20
C THR A 179 10.72 7.18 8.75
N ILE A 180 11.49 7.83 9.63
CA ILE A 180 11.16 9.17 10.15
C ILE A 180 11.04 10.18 9.00
N PHE A 181 11.98 10.13 8.06
CA PHE A 181 11.99 10.97 6.87
C PHE A 181 10.70 10.82 6.05
N GLN A 182 10.29 9.60 5.73
CA GLN A 182 9.06 9.34 4.98
C GLN A 182 7.84 9.94 5.67
N ILE A 183 7.72 9.73 6.99
CA ILE A 183 6.59 10.25 7.75
C ILE A 183 6.59 11.78 7.75
N LEU A 184 7.77 12.42 7.90
CA LEU A 184 7.89 13.88 7.78
C LEU A 184 7.43 14.40 6.42
N VAL A 185 7.78 13.70 5.32
CA VAL A 185 7.33 14.06 3.98
C VAL A 185 5.82 13.95 3.86
N LEU A 186 5.19 12.88 4.38
CA LEU A 186 3.74 12.72 4.37
C LEU A 186 3.03 13.83 5.16
N VAL A 187 3.55 14.17 6.35
CA VAL A 187 3.03 15.28 7.16
C VAL A 187 3.21 16.61 6.42
N LEU A 188 4.35 16.84 5.77
CA LEU A 188 4.62 18.04 4.98
C LEU A 188 3.64 18.18 3.82
N VAL A 189 3.36 17.10 3.08
CA VAL A 189 2.36 17.06 2.00
C VAL A 189 0.98 17.39 2.55
N ALA A 190 0.55 16.71 3.62
CA ALA A 190 -0.75 16.94 4.24
C ALA A 190 -0.90 18.40 4.71
N TRP A 191 0.11 18.94 5.37
CA TRP A 191 0.14 20.32 5.85
C TRP A 191 0.05 21.32 4.71
N TYR A 192 0.82 21.09 3.65
CA TYR A 192 0.85 21.95 2.47
C TYR A 192 -0.51 21.98 1.76
N VAL A 193 -1.11 20.82 1.51
CA VAL A 193 -2.42 20.73 0.84
C VAL A 193 -3.53 21.29 1.71
N TYR A 194 -3.50 21.05 3.02
CA TYR A 194 -4.47 21.63 3.95
C TYR A 194 -4.37 23.17 3.99
N GLY A 195 -3.14 23.72 3.96
CA GLY A 195 -2.92 25.16 3.83
C GLY A 195 -3.46 25.75 2.53
N LEU A 196 -3.32 25.03 1.42
CA LEU A 196 -3.94 25.41 0.15
C LEU A 196 -5.47 25.38 0.22
N LYS A 197 -6.07 24.35 0.82
CA LYS A 197 -7.52 24.25 1.05
C LYS A 197 -8.05 25.51 1.75
N LEU A 198 -7.43 25.92 2.86
CA LEU A 198 -7.85 27.12 3.61
C LEU A 198 -7.69 28.43 2.83
N ARG A 199 -6.67 28.57 1.98
CA ARG A 199 -6.48 29.77 1.13
C ARG A 199 -7.52 29.87 0.02
N ILE A 200 -7.96 28.73 -0.52
CA ILE A 200 -8.98 28.68 -1.56
C ILE A 200 -10.35 29.00 -0.97
N ILE A 201 -10.68 28.42 0.20
CA ILE A 201 -11.95 28.70 0.90
C ILE A 201 -12.06 30.18 1.29
N SER A 202 -10.95 30.84 1.66
CA SER A 202 -10.94 32.28 1.98
C SER A 202 -11.03 33.21 0.76
N GLY A 203 -11.35 32.70 -0.43
CA GLY A 203 -11.62 33.51 -1.63
C GLY A 203 -10.38 34.15 -2.27
N ARG A 204 -9.17 33.76 -1.83
CA ARG A 204 -7.95 34.51 -2.14
C ARG A 204 -7.39 34.30 -3.55
N SER A 205 -7.72 33.19 -4.24
CA SER A 205 -7.36 32.99 -5.66
C SER A 205 -7.86 31.66 -6.25
N SER A 206 -7.70 31.51 -7.58
CA SER A 206 -7.74 30.21 -8.27
C SER A 206 -6.66 29.26 -7.71
N TRP A 207 -6.93 27.95 -7.70
CA TRP A 207 -6.00 26.95 -7.16
C TRP A 207 -4.59 27.00 -7.78
N VAL A 208 -4.48 27.28 -9.10
CA VAL A 208 -3.19 27.40 -9.80
C VAL A 208 -2.38 28.57 -9.27
N LYS A 209 -3.03 29.73 -9.10
CA LYS A 209 -2.39 30.92 -8.51
C LYS A 209 -2.01 30.70 -7.05
N CYS A 210 -2.79 29.95 -6.27
CA CYS A 210 -2.39 29.58 -4.91
C CYS A 210 -1.19 28.62 -4.88
N LEU A 211 -1.12 27.69 -5.83
CA LEU A 211 -0.06 26.67 -5.91
C LEU A 211 1.26 27.25 -6.43
N LEU A 212 1.22 28.15 -7.41
CA LEU A 212 2.42 28.75 -8.01
C LEU A 212 2.76 30.15 -7.47
N GLY A 213 1.79 30.85 -6.89
CA GLY A 213 1.92 32.27 -6.57
C GLY A 213 2.64 32.61 -5.26
N SER A 214 3.04 31.62 -4.45
CA SER A 214 3.86 31.89 -3.26
C SER A 214 5.20 31.18 -3.34
N LYS A 215 6.28 31.94 -3.06
CA LYS A 215 7.66 31.41 -3.01
C LYS A 215 7.75 30.16 -2.14
N GLU A 216 7.08 30.16 -0.99
CA GLU A 216 7.04 29.00 -0.10
C GLU A 216 6.46 27.74 -0.76
N SER A 217 5.38 27.90 -1.52
CA SER A 217 4.70 26.82 -2.23
C SER A 217 5.61 26.19 -3.28
N LEU A 218 6.27 27.03 -4.07
CA LEU A 218 7.24 26.59 -5.07
C LEU A 218 8.44 25.89 -4.44
N THR A 219 8.96 26.37 -3.29
CA THR A 219 10.04 25.66 -2.58
C THR A 219 9.62 24.30 -2.04
N THR A 220 8.39 24.14 -1.54
CA THR A 220 7.88 22.84 -1.09
C THR A 220 7.71 21.88 -2.26
N LEU A 221 7.17 22.35 -3.38
CA LEU A 221 7.02 21.53 -4.59
C LEU A 221 8.38 21.10 -5.14
N LEU A 222 9.33 22.02 -5.25
CA LEU A 222 10.69 21.73 -5.68
C LEU A 222 11.36 20.69 -4.78
N LEU A 223 11.21 20.82 -3.46
CA LEU A 223 11.74 19.84 -2.50
C LEU A 223 11.16 18.44 -2.75
N LEU A 224 9.84 18.32 -2.91
CA LEU A 224 9.18 17.04 -3.20
C LEU A 224 9.63 16.47 -4.55
N CYS A 225 9.79 17.30 -5.57
CA CYS A 225 10.32 16.88 -6.88
C CYS A 225 11.75 16.35 -6.76
N VAL A 226 12.64 17.06 -6.07
CA VAL A 226 14.03 16.62 -5.82
C VAL A 226 14.04 15.28 -5.08
N MET A 227 13.18 15.10 -4.09
CA MET A 227 13.07 13.84 -3.35
C MET A 227 12.58 12.69 -4.25
N CYS A 228 11.55 12.91 -5.07
CA CYS A 228 11.07 11.90 -6.00
C CYS A 228 12.16 11.51 -7.01
N VAL A 229 12.88 12.48 -7.58
CA VAL A 229 13.98 12.21 -8.50
C VAL A 229 15.10 11.43 -7.79
N TYR A 230 15.48 11.81 -6.57
CA TYR A 230 16.47 11.08 -5.78
C TYR A 230 16.07 9.62 -5.57
N PHE A 231 14.81 9.36 -5.18
CA PHE A 231 14.33 7.99 -5.01
C PHE A 231 14.27 7.21 -6.31
N LEU A 232 13.85 7.83 -7.42
CA LEU A 232 13.89 7.18 -8.73
C LEU A 232 15.32 6.81 -9.17
N ILE A 233 16.30 7.68 -8.91
CA ILE A 233 17.73 7.41 -9.20
C ILE A 233 18.24 6.24 -8.35
N ALA A 234 17.91 6.22 -7.06
CA ALA A 234 18.17 5.09 -6.17
C ALA A 234 17.38 3.82 -6.57
N GLY A 235 16.46 3.94 -7.52
CA GLY A 235 15.56 2.90 -7.98
C GLY A 235 14.32 2.72 -7.10
N GLU A 236 14.20 3.39 -5.95
CA GLU A 236 13.16 3.18 -4.95
C GLU A 236 11.79 3.77 -5.34
N ARG A 237 11.07 3.01 -6.14
CA ARG A 237 9.73 3.35 -6.65
C ARG A 237 8.63 3.38 -5.58
N GLY A 238 8.87 2.67 -4.46
CA GLY A 238 8.01 2.60 -3.28
C GLY A 238 7.48 3.96 -2.86
N GLN A 239 8.44 4.82 -2.52
CA GLN A 239 8.21 6.12 -1.93
C GLN A 239 7.64 7.14 -2.90
N VAL A 240 8.04 7.07 -4.17
CA VAL A 240 7.52 7.97 -5.20
C VAL A 240 6.01 7.76 -5.35
N ILE A 241 5.56 6.50 -5.39
CA ILE A 241 4.12 6.18 -5.41
C ILE A 241 3.43 6.70 -4.15
N GLN A 242 4.03 6.52 -2.97
CA GLN A 242 3.42 6.99 -1.71
C GLN A 242 3.23 8.50 -1.71
N ILE A 243 4.25 9.26 -2.12
CA ILE A 243 4.18 10.73 -2.23
C ILE A 243 3.13 11.14 -3.28
N CYS A 244 3.14 10.52 -4.47
CA CYS A 244 2.17 10.80 -5.51
C CYS A 244 0.72 10.48 -5.08
N CYS A 245 0.51 9.37 -4.36
CA CYS A 245 -0.79 9.00 -3.80
C CYS A 245 -1.23 9.98 -2.72
N ALA A 246 -0.33 10.36 -1.81
CA ALA A 246 -0.61 11.36 -0.78
C ALA A 246 -1.07 12.68 -1.39
N ILE A 247 -0.33 13.19 -2.39
CA ILE A 247 -0.69 14.42 -3.12
C ILE A 247 -2.01 14.23 -3.87
N GLY A 248 -2.15 13.16 -4.65
CA GLY A 248 -3.32 12.90 -5.48
C GLY A 248 -4.61 12.78 -4.67
N LEU A 249 -4.58 12.05 -3.56
CA LEU A 249 -5.70 11.91 -2.64
C LEU A 249 -6.01 13.24 -1.93
N ALA A 250 -5.00 13.88 -1.35
CA ALA A 250 -5.18 15.12 -0.61
C ALA A 250 -5.74 16.23 -1.52
N VAL A 251 -5.16 16.43 -2.71
CA VAL A 251 -5.63 17.43 -3.68
C VAL A 251 -6.99 17.05 -4.26
N GLY A 252 -7.16 15.77 -4.62
CA GLY A 252 -8.38 15.24 -5.24
C GLY A 252 -9.62 15.40 -4.36
N ALA A 253 -9.47 15.14 -3.07
CA ALA A 253 -10.55 15.23 -2.10
C ALA A 253 -10.71 16.63 -1.48
N ALA A 254 -9.62 17.39 -1.28
CA ALA A 254 -9.69 18.67 -0.57
C ALA A 254 -9.84 19.90 -1.47
N ILE A 255 -9.33 19.85 -2.71
CA ILE A 255 -9.20 21.04 -3.58
C ILE A 255 -10.01 20.88 -4.86
N ARG A 256 -9.73 19.84 -5.66
CA ARG A 256 -10.34 19.69 -6.99
C ARG A 256 -10.56 18.20 -7.29
N PRO A 257 -11.79 17.80 -7.65
CA PRO A 257 -12.07 16.41 -8.00
C PRO A 257 -11.24 15.99 -9.21
N VAL A 258 -10.53 14.87 -9.09
CA VAL A 258 -9.78 14.25 -10.19
C VAL A 258 -10.78 13.55 -11.10
N LYS A 259 -10.86 13.99 -12.36
CA LYS A 259 -11.73 13.37 -13.38
C LYS A 259 -11.19 11.99 -13.77
N LEU A 260 -12.08 11.09 -14.20
CA LEU A 260 -11.70 9.75 -14.68
C LEU A 260 -10.59 9.78 -15.73
N LYS A 261 -10.70 10.64 -16.75
CA LYS A 261 -9.68 10.75 -17.82
C LYS A 261 -8.29 11.06 -17.23
N SER A 262 -8.19 12.05 -16.36
CA SER A 262 -6.93 12.43 -15.71
C SER A 262 -6.40 11.33 -14.79
N PHE A 263 -7.30 10.64 -14.09
CA PHE A 263 -6.96 9.52 -13.22
C PHE A 263 -6.39 8.33 -14.02
N VAL A 264 -7.03 7.94 -15.12
CA VAL A 264 -6.56 6.86 -16.00
C VAL A 264 -5.21 7.20 -16.63
N VAL A 265 -5.02 8.44 -17.12
CA VAL A 265 -3.72 8.89 -17.63
C VAL A 265 -2.63 8.81 -16.56
N ALA A 266 -2.93 9.22 -15.32
CA ALA A 266 -1.98 9.13 -14.22
C ALA A 266 -1.63 7.67 -13.87
N LEU A 267 -2.60 6.75 -13.89
CA LEU A 267 -2.36 5.32 -13.67
C LEU A 267 -1.47 4.72 -14.75
N VAL A 268 -1.76 4.99 -16.03
CA VAL A 268 -0.96 4.50 -17.16
C VAL A 268 0.45 5.10 -17.11
N ALA A 269 0.58 6.40 -16.87
CA ALA A 269 1.89 7.04 -16.70
C ALA A 269 2.68 6.46 -15.53
N GLY A 270 2.00 6.19 -14.41
CA GLY A 270 2.58 5.50 -13.26
C GLY A 270 3.08 4.10 -13.62
N ALA A 271 2.26 3.29 -14.31
CA ALA A 271 2.64 1.95 -14.74
C ALA A 271 3.86 1.99 -15.69
N VAL A 272 3.89 2.90 -16.66
CA VAL A 272 5.03 3.08 -17.57
C VAL A 272 6.29 3.50 -16.82
N LEU A 273 6.20 4.44 -15.88
CA LEU A 273 7.33 4.85 -15.04
C LEU A 273 7.89 3.66 -14.24
N MET A 274 7.01 2.83 -13.68
CA MET A 274 7.40 1.65 -12.89
C MET A 274 8.13 0.61 -13.73
N THR A 275 7.69 0.43 -14.97
CA THR A 275 8.35 -0.42 -15.97
C THR A 275 9.73 0.14 -16.34
N PHE A 276 9.82 1.44 -16.61
CA PHE A 276 11.08 2.10 -16.94
C PHE A 276 12.11 1.95 -15.81
N VAL A 277 11.70 2.17 -14.56
CA VAL A 277 12.58 1.98 -13.38
C VAL A 277 13.02 0.51 -13.24
N ARG A 278 12.16 -0.46 -13.57
CA ARG A 278 12.53 -1.89 -13.56
C ARG A 278 13.63 -2.17 -14.59
N TYR A 279 13.48 -1.68 -15.83
CA TYR A 279 14.50 -1.84 -16.87
C TYR A 279 15.82 -1.16 -16.50
N TRP A 280 15.74 0.06 -15.94
CA TRP A 280 16.92 0.77 -15.45
C TRP A 280 17.70 -0.01 -14.39
N ARG A 281 17.01 -0.80 -13.55
CA ARG A 281 17.64 -1.67 -12.56
C ARG A 281 18.27 -2.93 -13.16
N ALA A 282 17.68 -3.50 -14.22
CA ALA A 282 18.16 -4.77 -14.81
C ALA A 282 19.50 -4.65 -15.55
N GLY A 283 19.92 -3.44 -15.95
CA GLY A 283 21.16 -3.24 -16.71
C GLY A 283 21.05 -3.66 -18.18
N VAL A 284 21.89 -3.08 -19.04
CA VAL A 284 21.75 -3.17 -20.50
C VAL A 284 21.88 -4.61 -21.01
N ASP A 285 22.77 -5.43 -20.45
CA ASP A 285 23.05 -6.80 -20.93
C ASP A 285 21.92 -7.81 -20.62
N GLN A 286 21.21 -7.66 -19.51
CA GLN A 286 20.03 -8.49 -19.20
C GLN A 286 18.76 -8.00 -19.92
N THR A 287 18.74 -6.75 -20.37
CA THR A 287 17.60 -6.18 -21.10
C THR A 287 17.39 -6.90 -22.43
N SER A 288 18.47 -7.31 -23.11
CA SER A 288 18.44 -8.15 -24.33
C SER A 288 17.83 -9.54 -24.10
N MET A 289 18.16 -10.21 -22.99
CA MET A 289 17.58 -11.53 -22.66
C MET A 289 16.11 -11.42 -22.22
N MET A 290 15.75 -10.38 -21.47
CA MET A 290 14.35 -10.13 -21.11
C MET A 290 13.50 -9.73 -22.33
N LEU A 291 14.04 -8.95 -23.26
CA LEU A 291 13.34 -8.59 -24.50
C LEU A 291 13.07 -9.81 -25.40
N GLN A 292 14.01 -10.76 -25.51
CA GLN A 292 13.81 -12.00 -26.26
C GLN A 292 12.70 -12.87 -25.67
N ASN A 293 12.60 -12.98 -24.34
CA ASN A 293 11.52 -13.73 -23.67
C ASN A 293 10.16 -12.98 -23.68
N SER A 294 10.18 -11.64 -23.68
CA SER A 294 8.97 -10.82 -23.66
C SER A 294 8.12 -10.91 -24.93
N HIS A 295 8.70 -11.35 -26.05
CA HIS A 295 7.99 -11.58 -27.31
C HIS A 295 6.93 -12.70 -27.22
N GLU A 296 7.04 -13.62 -26.26
CA GLU A 296 6.07 -14.71 -26.07
C GLU A 296 4.96 -14.38 -25.04
N ILE A 297 5.18 -13.41 -24.13
CA ILE A 297 4.31 -13.18 -22.96
C ILE A 297 3.60 -11.82 -22.97
N GLY A 298 3.98 -10.86 -23.81
CA GLY A 298 3.23 -9.62 -24.05
C GLY A 298 3.17 -8.65 -22.85
N ALA A 299 2.32 -7.60 -22.93
CA ALA A 299 2.28 -6.47 -21.99
C ALA A 299 1.95 -6.80 -20.51
N PHE A 300 1.76 -8.09 -20.16
CA PHE A 300 1.42 -8.53 -18.81
C PHE A 300 2.64 -8.76 -17.91
N GLU A 301 3.85 -8.91 -18.48
CA GLU A 301 5.09 -8.93 -17.69
C GLU A 301 5.35 -7.61 -16.96
N TYR A 302 4.76 -6.50 -17.41
CA TYR A 302 4.94 -5.19 -16.81
C TYR A 302 4.33 -5.08 -15.41
N SER A 303 3.24 -5.80 -15.13
CA SER A 303 2.60 -5.86 -13.81
C SER A 303 2.90 -7.13 -13.02
N ASP A 304 3.75 -8.02 -13.55
CA ASP A 304 4.14 -9.29 -12.93
C ASP A 304 4.69 -9.09 -11.50
N SER A 305 5.56 -8.09 -11.27
CA SER A 305 6.06 -7.78 -9.92
C SER A 305 4.97 -7.34 -8.92
N LEU A 306 3.79 -6.92 -9.39
CA LEU A 306 2.64 -6.66 -8.54
C LEU A 306 1.82 -7.93 -8.30
N ALA A 307 1.60 -8.72 -9.34
CA ALA A 307 0.78 -9.93 -9.29
C ALA A 307 1.49 -11.11 -8.61
N LYS A 308 2.83 -11.13 -8.52
CA LYS A 308 3.60 -12.13 -7.73
C LYS A 308 3.17 -12.20 -6.27
N SER A 309 2.56 -11.15 -5.73
CA SER A 309 2.00 -11.17 -4.38
C SER A 309 0.96 -12.29 -4.18
N LEU A 310 0.25 -12.73 -5.22
CA LEU A 310 -0.69 -13.85 -5.11
C LEU A 310 -0.01 -15.17 -4.71
N TYR A 311 1.24 -15.37 -5.12
CA TYR A 311 2.02 -16.53 -4.71
C TYR A 311 2.20 -16.57 -3.18
N SER A 312 2.49 -15.43 -2.57
CA SER A 312 2.60 -15.32 -1.10
C SER A 312 1.27 -15.67 -0.41
N THR A 313 0.12 -15.42 -1.06
CA THR A 313 -1.19 -15.87 -0.59
C THR A 313 -1.32 -17.39 -0.58
N TYR A 314 -0.92 -18.07 -1.66
CA TYR A 314 -0.99 -19.53 -1.75
C TYR A 314 -0.12 -20.19 -0.68
N VAL A 315 1.12 -19.72 -0.55
CA VAL A 315 2.06 -20.20 0.46
C VAL A 315 1.53 -19.95 1.87
N GLY A 316 0.98 -18.76 2.14
CA GLY A 316 0.43 -18.44 3.45
C GLY A 316 -0.76 -19.34 3.83
N MET A 317 -1.61 -19.69 2.87
CA MET A 317 -2.73 -20.61 3.10
C MET A 317 -2.27 -22.03 3.41
N LEU A 318 -1.25 -22.51 2.69
CA LEU A 318 -0.64 -23.82 2.95
C LEU A 318 0.05 -23.87 4.31
N LEU A 319 0.84 -22.85 4.64
CA LEU A 319 1.52 -22.75 5.93
C LEU A 319 0.55 -22.92 7.10
N ALA A 320 -0.61 -22.25 7.02
CA ALA A 320 -1.64 -22.31 8.04
C ALA A 320 -2.40 -23.66 8.10
N ASN A 321 -2.52 -24.38 6.98
CA ASN A 321 -3.23 -25.66 6.92
C ASN A 321 -2.34 -26.88 7.17
N ASP A 322 -1.06 -26.84 6.77
CA ASP A 322 -0.17 -28.00 6.79
C ASP A 322 0.65 -28.15 8.08
N SER A 323 0.98 -27.04 8.76
CA SER A 323 2.11 -27.04 9.72
C SER A 323 1.70 -26.91 11.19
N ILE A 324 0.86 -25.92 11.53
CA ILE A 324 0.67 -25.48 12.93
C ILE A 324 -0.81 -25.11 13.23
N GLY A 325 -1.65 -24.98 12.19
CA GLY A 325 -2.95 -24.32 12.31
C GLY A 325 -2.83 -22.80 12.22
N TYR A 326 -3.84 -22.08 12.72
CA TYR A 326 -3.82 -20.60 12.71
C TYR A 326 -2.92 -20.03 13.80
N TYR A 327 -2.29 -18.89 13.50
CA TYR A 327 -1.34 -18.20 14.37
C TYR A 327 -2.02 -17.27 15.41
N TRP A 328 -3.34 -17.10 15.36
CA TRP A 328 -4.14 -16.31 16.32
C TRP A 328 -3.63 -14.88 16.58
N GLY A 329 -3.01 -14.25 15.58
CA GLY A 329 -2.52 -12.87 15.65
C GLY A 329 -1.06 -12.73 16.07
N THR A 330 -0.32 -13.82 16.34
CA THR A 330 1.10 -13.72 16.71
C THR A 330 1.94 -13.08 15.60
N LEU A 331 1.61 -13.34 14.34
CA LEU A 331 2.32 -12.78 13.18
C LEU A 331 2.08 -11.27 12.97
N TRP A 332 1.17 -10.68 13.73
CA TRP A 332 0.94 -9.24 13.76
C TRP A 332 1.80 -8.50 14.78
N ILE A 333 2.37 -9.21 15.75
CA ILE A 333 3.14 -8.63 16.85
C ILE A 333 4.28 -7.76 16.29
N SER A 334 4.99 -8.22 15.25
CA SER A 334 6.05 -7.44 14.62
C SER A 334 5.58 -6.08 14.12
N ASN A 335 4.44 -6.01 13.42
CA ASN A 335 3.91 -4.76 12.88
C ASN A 335 3.35 -3.84 13.98
N ILE A 336 2.73 -4.40 15.01
CA ILE A 336 2.20 -3.65 16.15
C ILE A 336 3.34 -3.06 16.97
N LEU A 337 4.34 -3.87 17.33
CA LEU A 337 5.52 -3.41 18.05
C LEU A 337 6.42 -2.52 17.21
N GLY A 338 6.40 -2.65 15.88
CA GLY A 338 7.14 -1.80 14.95
C GLY A 338 6.75 -0.32 15.02
N VAL A 339 5.60 -0.01 15.63
CA VAL A 339 5.21 1.38 15.96
C VAL A 339 6.19 1.98 16.98
N ILE A 340 6.68 1.20 17.94
CA ILE A 340 7.58 1.66 18.99
C ILE A 340 9.02 1.26 18.62
N PRO A 341 9.94 2.23 18.43
CA PRO A 341 11.33 1.94 18.16
C PRO A 341 11.91 0.94 19.17
N PHE A 342 12.64 -0.06 18.67
CA PHE A 342 13.30 -1.12 19.45
C PHE A 342 12.38 -2.10 20.21
N ALA A 343 11.07 -1.85 20.31
CA ALA A 343 10.17 -2.72 21.08
C ALA A 343 10.14 -4.16 20.55
N GLN A 344 10.22 -4.35 19.23
CA GLN A 344 10.31 -5.67 18.62
C GLN A 344 11.56 -6.44 19.07
N LYS A 345 12.74 -5.79 19.13
CA LYS A 345 13.99 -6.42 19.56
C LYS A 345 13.92 -6.82 21.03
N ILE A 346 13.35 -5.96 21.87
CA ILE A 346 13.14 -6.23 23.29
C ILE A 346 12.20 -7.43 23.47
N PHE A 347 11.08 -7.46 22.74
CA PHE A 347 10.12 -8.55 22.80
C PHE A 347 10.73 -9.90 22.40
N ILE A 348 11.48 -9.95 21.30
CA ILE A 348 12.23 -11.15 20.87
C ILE A 348 13.19 -11.61 21.97
N SER A 349 13.95 -10.69 22.56
CA SER A 349 14.91 -11.00 23.63
C SER A 349 14.27 -11.57 24.89
N ILE A 350 13.04 -11.16 25.22
CA ILE A 350 12.33 -11.60 26.43
C ILE A 350 11.56 -12.90 26.17
N SER A 351 10.89 -13.01 25.03
CA SER A 351 10.02 -14.15 24.70
C SER A 351 10.79 -15.37 24.20
N GLY A 352 12.02 -15.19 23.71
CA GLY A 352 12.78 -16.24 23.03
C GLY A 352 12.24 -16.61 21.63
N LEU A 353 11.17 -15.94 21.17
CA LEU A 353 10.61 -16.13 19.84
C LEU A 353 11.50 -15.50 18.78
N SER A 354 11.55 -16.13 17.61
CA SER A 354 12.31 -15.61 16.47
C SER A 354 11.45 -14.70 15.58
N ILE A 355 12.08 -14.00 14.63
CA ILE A 355 11.37 -13.06 13.74
C ILE A 355 10.28 -13.74 12.90
N GLN A 356 10.49 -14.99 12.50
CA GLN A 356 9.53 -15.76 11.70
C GLN A 356 8.29 -16.17 12.49
N ASP A 357 8.37 -16.20 13.83
CA ASP A 357 7.24 -16.56 14.69
C ASP A 357 6.29 -15.37 14.92
N ILE A 358 6.74 -14.15 14.61
CA ILE A 358 6.02 -12.90 14.93
C ILE A 358 5.76 -12.01 13.71
N SER A 359 6.18 -12.43 12.51
CA SER A 359 6.06 -11.65 11.27
C SER A 359 5.61 -12.52 10.10
N GLY A 360 4.41 -12.24 9.57
CA GLY A 360 3.84 -12.97 8.43
C GLY A 360 4.76 -13.05 7.19
N PRO A 361 5.35 -11.93 6.73
CA PRO A 361 6.35 -11.95 5.67
C PRO A 361 7.54 -12.87 5.95
N ALA A 362 8.04 -12.87 7.19
CA ALA A 362 9.18 -13.71 7.58
C ALA A 362 8.78 -15.18 7.63
N ALA A 363 7.61 -15.50 8.20
CA ALA A 363 7.06 -16.86 8.25
C ALA A 363 6.92 -17.49 6.86
N ILE A 364 6.30 -16.76 5.92
CA ILE A 364 6.15 -17.19 4.52
C ILE A 364 7.52 -17.38 3.86
N THR A 365 8.44 -16.47 4.12
CA THR A 365 9.78 -16.52 3.51
C THR A 365 10.58 -17.71 4.04
N THR A 366 10.62 -17.92 5.35
CA THR A 366 11.29 -19.09 5.96
C THR A 366 10.67 -20.39 5.48
N TYR A 367 9.35 -20.47 5.34
CA TYR A 367 8.68 -21.68 4.87
C TYR A 367 9.12 -22.08 3.46
N VAL A 368 9.33 -21.12 2.56
CA VAL A 368 9.72 -21.40 1.16
C VAL A 368 11.22 -21.57 0.98
N TYR A 369 12.03 -20.75 1.65
CA TYR A 369 13.47 -20.69 1.40
C TYR A 369 14.33 -21.30 2.52
N GLY A 370 13.73 -21.69 3.64
CA GLY A 370 14.44 -22.16 4.83
C GLY A 370 14.98 -21.01 5.69
N ASN A 371 15.83 -21.37 6.65
CA ASN A 371 16.52 -20.41 7.51
C ASN A 371 17.55 -19.60 6.71
N ASP A 372 17.73 -18.33 7.06
CA ASP A 372 18.62 -17.36 6.38
C ASP A 372 18.33 -17.19 4.87
N PRO A 373 17.09 -16.82 4.52
CA PRO A 373 16.68 -16.73 3.13
C PRO A 373 17.40 -15.58 2.42
N MET A 374 17.97 -15.89 1.26
CA MET A 374 18.61 -14.90 0.39
C MET A 374 17.59 -13.98 -0.31
N SER A 375 16.28 -14.23 -0.19
CA SER A 375 15.21 -13.42 -0.79
C SER A 375 13.98 -13.38 0.09
N GLY A 376 13.21 -12.28 0.02
CA GLY A 376 11.96 -12.10 0.77
C GLY A 376 10.72 -12.20 -0.14
N LEU A 377 9.74 -13.02 0.24
CA LEU A 377 8.47 -13.16 -0.50
C LEU A 377 7.42 -12.11 -0.14
N GLY A 378 7.54 -11.51 1.04
CA GLY A 378 6.50 -10.62 1.57
C GLY A 378 5.24 -11.39 2.02
N THR A 379 4.14 -10.66 2.18
CA THR A 379 2.81 -11.23 2.51
C THR A 379 1.73 -10.49 1.72
N THR A 380 0.49 -10.92 1.82
CA THR A 380 -0.68 -10.16 1.33
C THR A 380 -1.68 -9.98 2.44
N LEU A 381 -2.59 -9.02 2.28
CA LEU A 381 -3.67 -8.80 3.25
C LEU A 381 -4.53 -10.07 3.41
N VAL A 382 -4.76 -10.80 2.32
CA VAL A 382 -5.53 -12.06 2.34
C VAL A 382 -4.76 -13.15 3.09
N ALA A 383 -3.48 -13.34 2.78
CA ALA A 383 -2.61 -14.32 3.44
C ALA A 383 -2.51 -14.03 4.94
N ASP A 384 -2.25 -12.77 5.29
CA ASP A 384 -2.02 -12.32 6.66
C ASP A 384 -3.27 -12.50 7.52
N LEU A 385 -4.47 -12.17 7.00
CA LEU A 385 -5.73 -12.44 7.67
C LEU A 385 -5.96 -13.95 7.83
N TYR A 386 -5.80 -14.72 6.75
CA TYR A 386 -6.06 -16.17 6.78
C TYR A 386 -5.12 -16.90 7.74
N MET A 387 -3.82 -16.62 7.71
CA MET A 387 -2.83 -17.26 8.59
C MET A 387 -3.10 -16.96 10.07
N ASN A 388 -3.51 -15.73 10.40
CA ASN A 388 -3.74 -15.35 11.79
C ASN A 388 -5.10 -15.78 12.31
N LEU A 389 -6.16 -15.71 11.51
CA LEU A 389 -7.55 -15.82 11.99
C LEU A 389 -8.35 -16.93 11.29
N GLY A 390 -7.86 -17.47 10.19
CA GLY A 390 -8.62 -18.34 9.31
C GLY A 390 -9.76 -17.62 8.60
N LYS A 391 -10.46 -18.34 7.72
CA LYS A 391 -11.48 -17.76 6.84
C LYS A 391 -12.63 -17.05 7.58
N TYR A 392 -13.16 -17.65 8.66
CA TYR A 392 -14.36 -17.15 9.33
C TYR A 392 -14.10 -15.90 10.17
N PHE A 393 -13.04 -15.87 10.97
CA PHE A 393 -12.71 -14.69 11.79
C PHE A 393 -12.07 -13.56 10.96
N SER A 394 -11.56 -13.85 9.76
CA SER A 394 -11.08 -12.81 8.84
C SER A 394 -12.21 -11.94 8.27
N ILE A 395 -13.44 -12.47 8.15
CA ILE A 395 -14.61 -11.75 7.63
C ILE A 395 -14.89 -10.46 8.42
N PRO A 396 -15.15 -10.50 9.75
CA PRO A 396 -15.43 -9.28 10.50
C PRO A 396 -14.25 -8.30 10.51
N VAL A 397 -13.01 -8.79 10.46
CA VAL A 397 -11.81 -7.92 10.37
C VAL A 397 -11.74 -7.22 9.03
N MET A 398 -12.00 -7.91 7.92
CA MET A 398 -12.03 -7.31 6.59
C MET A 398 -13.19 -6.30 6.45
N MET A 399 -14.34 -6.57 7.09
CA MET A 399 -15.45 -5.62 7.18
C MET A 399 -15.05 -4.36 7.97
N ALA A 400 -14.44 -4.54 9.15
CA ALA A 400 -13.95 -3.42 9.96
C ALA A 400 -12.90 -2.60 9.20
N TYR A 401 -12.05 -3.27 8.42
CA TYR A 401 -11.05 -2.63 7.59
C TYR A 401 -11.67 -1.77 6.46
N GLY A 402 -12.75 -2.26 5.83
CA GLY A 402 -13.56 -1.45 4.91
C GLY A 402 -14.15 -0.21 5.57
N TRP A 403 -14.68 -0.36 6.78
CA TRP A 403 -15.20 0.75 7.57
C TRP A 403 -14.11 1.78 7.93
N ILE A 404 -12.92 1.34 8.31
CA ILE A 404 -11.76 2.22 8.56
C ILE A 404 -11.36 2.99 7.29
N CYS A 405 -11.38 2.35 6.12
CA CYS A 405 -11.11 3.03 4.85
C CYS A 405 -12.13 4.14 4.57
N GLN A 406 -13.41 3.90 4.87
CA GLN A 406 -14.47 4.91 4.75
C GLN A 406 -14.29 6.04 5.78
N LEU A 407 -13.84 5.71 6.99
CA LEU A 407 -13.56 6.70 8.04
C LEU A 407 -12.46 7.67 7.60
N PHE A 408 -11.34 7.16 7.10
CA PHE A 408 -10.26 7.99 6.59
C PHE A 408 -10.68 8.78 5.34
N HIS A 409 -11.50 8.20 4.45
CA HIS A 409 -12.01 8.92 3.29
C HIS A 409 -12.81 10.16 3.70
N ASN A 410 -13.65 10.02 4.72
CA ASN A 410 -14.41 11.13 5.30
C ASN A 410 -13.49 12.15 5.99
N TYR A 411 -12.41 11.71 6.64
CA TYR A 411 -11.41 12.61 7.22
C TYR A 411 -10.71 13.51 6.20
N ILE A 412 -10.38 13.01 5.00
CA ILE A 412 -9.77 13.85 3.95
C ILE A 412 -10.76 14.89 3.42
N LYS A 413 -12.02 14.50 3.23
CA LYS A 413 -13.06 15.36 2.64
C LYS A 413 -13.56 16.45 3.58
N GLY A 414 -13.86 16.06 4.82
CA GLY A 414 -14.52 16.94 5.78
C GLY A 414 -13.64 18.06 6.31
N GLU A 415 -14.22 18.89 7.16
CA GLU A 415 -13.53 19.96 7.90
C GLU A 415 -12.99 19.44 9.23
N ASN A 416 -12.27 18.32 9.15
CA ASN A 416 -11.97 17.46 10.29
C ASN A 416 -10.72 17.89 11.08
N GLY A 417 -10.22 19.09 10.82
CA GLY A 417 -8.96 19.60 11.39
C GLY A 417 -7.72 18.99 10.74
N LEU A 418 -6.57 19.62 10.99
CA LEU A 418 -5.30 19.21 10.38
C LEU A 418 -4.89 17.81 10.80
N LEU A 419 -5.09 17.43 12.08
CA LEU A 419 -4.65 16.13 12.58
C LEU A 419 -5.36 14.96 11.87
N ARG A 420 -6.70 15.03 11.74
CA ARG A 420 -7.46 14.00 11.02
C ARG A 420 -7.11 13.99 9.53
N PHE A 421 -6.84 15.16 8.95
CA PHE A 421 -6.35 15.25 7.59
C PHE A 421 -4.99 14.56 7.41
N VAL A 422 -4.03 14.81 8.31
CA VAL A 422 -2.71 14.15 8.32
C VAL A 422 -2.85 12.64 8.47
N MET A 423 -3.64 12.17 9.43
CA MET A 423 -3.88 10.72 9.61
C MET A 423 -4.41 10.08 8.33
N ALA A 424 -5.36 10.73 7.68
CA ALA A 424 -6.01 10.19 6.50
C ALA A 424 -5.13 10.25 5.25
N VAL A 425 -4.29 11.29 5.10
CA VAL A 425 -3.27 11.36 4.05
C VAL A 425 -2.18 10.31 4.28
N ALA A 426 -1.73 10.13 5.52
CA ALA A 426 -0.75 9.09 5.87
C ALA A 426 -1.29 7.69 5.55
N PHE A 427 -2.51 7.37 6.00
CA PHE A 427 -3.20 6.13 5.66
C PHE A 427 -3.37 5.97 4.14
N GLY A 428 -3.91 7.00 3.49
CA GLY A 428 -4.16 6.99 2.05
C GLY A 428 -2.91 6.87 1.18
N SER A 429 -1.76 7.36 1.63
CA SER A 429 -0.50 7.29 0.88
C SER A 429 -0.05 5.85 0.58
N LEU A 430 -0.44 4.92 1.45
CA LEU A 430 -0.05 3.52 1.41
C LEU A 430 -1.18 2.60 0.92
N ILE A 431 -2.34 3.15 0.56
CA ILE A 431 -3.54 2.38 0.19
C ILE A 431 -3.29 1.42 -0.99
N ILE A 432 -2.41 1.80 -1.94
CA ILE A 432 -2.01 0.94 -3.07
C ILE A 432 -1.11 -0.21 -2.57
N TYR A 433 -0.34 -0.02 -1.51
CA TYR A 433 0.51 -1.07 -0.94
C TYR A 433 -0.25 -1.99 0.03
N MET A 434 -1.41 -1.60 0.52
CA MET A 434 -2.12 -2.37 1.56
C MET A 434 -2.49 -3.81 1.14
N PRO A 435 -3.02 -4.08 -0.08
CA PRO A 435 -3.34 -5.47 -0.47
C PRO A 435 -2.13 -6.42 -0.50
N ARG A 436 -0.91 -5.88 -0.61
CA ARG A 436 0.37 -6.61 -0.67
C ARG A 436 1.20 -6.52 0.61
N ALA A 437 0.55 -6.14 1.71
CA ALA A 437 1.21 -5.92 2.99
C ALA A 437 0.36 -6.55 4.09
N GLY A 438 0.96 -6.71 5.28
CA GLY A 438 0.20 -7.12 6.46
C GLY A 438 -0.79 -6.04 6.89
N LEU A 439 -1.85 -6.45 7.59
CA LEU A 439 -2.96 -5.59 8.00
C LEU A 439 -2.49 -4.31 8.73
N PHE A 440 -1.52 -4.46 9.63
CA PHE A 440 -1.07 -3.40 10.55
C PHE A 440 0.14 -2.60 10.07
N THR A 441 0.61 -2.81 8.84
CA THR A 441 1.74 -2.04 8.26
C THR A 441 1.50 -0.52 8.24
N GLN A 442 0.25 -0.11 8.37
CA GLN A 442 -0.22 1.28 8.28
C GLN A 442 -0.24 2.01 9.61
N LEU A 443 -0.15 1.28 10.72
CA LEU A 443 -0.21 1.86 12.07
C LEU A 443 0.94 2.84 12.29
N GLN A 444 2.16 2.45 11.93
CA GLN A 444 3.35 3.26 12.16
C GLN A 444 3.27 4.65 11.50
N PRO A 445 3.03 4.79 10.17
CA PRO A 445 2.95 6.10 9.54
C PRO A 445 1.75 6.94 10.01
N VAL A 446 0.61 6.31 10.36
CA VAL A 446 -0.55 7.03 10.90
C VAL A 446 -0.28 7.56 12.30
N ILE A 447 0.25 6.73 13.21
CA ILE A 447 0.52 7.10 14.60
C ILE A 447 1.64 8.14 14.66
N TRP A 448 2.78 7.87 14.02
CA TRP A 448 3.90 8.83 14.01
C TRP A 448 3.59 10.10 13.23
N GLY A 449 2.84 10.01 12.13
CA GLY A 449 2.36 11.19 11.42
C GLY A 449 1.51 12.08 12.31
N SER A 450 0.68 11.48 13.15
CA SER A 450 -0.13 12.19 14.16
C SER A 450 0.73 12.82 15.25
N VAL A 451 1.68 12.07 15.83
CA VAL A 451 2.60 12.56 16.86
C VAL A 451 3.41 13.74 16.34
N ILE A 452 4.00 13.61 15.16
CA ILE A 452 4.77 14.68 14.50
C ILE A 452 3.87 15.89 14.26
N ALA A 453 2.67 15.70 13.70
CA ALA A 453 1.73 16.80 13.49
C ALA A 453 1.38 17.52 14.80
N LEU A 454 1.13 16.78 15.89
CA LEU A 454 0.86 17.34 17.21
C LEU A 454 2.02 18.18 17.75
N ILE A 455 3.26 17.69 17.62
CA ILE A 455 4.47 18.42 18.02
C ILE A 455 4.54 19.76 17.27
N PHE A 456 4.41 19.74 15.94
CA PHE A 456 4.52 20.95 15.13
C PHE A 456 3.33 21.92 15.28
N MET A 457 2.14 21.42 15.64
CA MET A 457 0.99 22.27 15.98
C MET A 457 1.18 23.01 17.32
N ARG A 458 1.81 22.38 18.32
CA ARG A 458 1.95 22.94 19.68
C ARG A 458 3.08 23.95 19.85
N ILE A 459 4.18 23.82 19.11
CA ILE A 459 5.36 24.67 19.29
C ILE A 459 4.97 26.15 19.11
N LYS A 460 5.09 26.98 20.16
CA LYS A 460 4.95 28.42 20.00
C LYS A 460 6.30 29.05 19.66
N LEU A 461 6.62 29.24 18.38
CA LEU A 461 7.68 30.20 18.05
C LEU A 461 7.17 31.60 18.41
N ASN A 462 7.89 32.28 19.31
CA ASN A 462 7.82 33.73 19.46
C ASN A 462 8.24 34.31 18.11
N GLN A 463 7.31 34.92 17.39
CA GLN A 463 7.67 35.72 16.24
C GLN A 463 8.36 36.98 16.80
N PRO A 464 9.61 37.30 16.41
CA PRO A 464 10.10 38.67 16.61
C PRO A 464 9.17 39.58 15.81
N GLY A 465 8.66 40.61 16.49
CA GLY A 465 7.70 41.58 15.96
C GLY A 465 8.22 42.39 14.79
#